data_AF-E4X918-F1
#
_entry.id   AF-E4X918-F1
#
_cell.length_a   1.000
_cell.length_b   1.000
_cell.length_c   1.000
_cell.angle_alpha   90.00
_cell.angle_beta   90.00
_cell.angle_gamma   90.00
#
_symmetry.space_group_name_H-M   'P 1'
#
loop_
_entity.id
_entity.type
_entity.pdbx_description
1 polymer ?
#
loop_
_entity_poly.entity_id
_entity_poly.type
_entity_poly.pdbx_seq_one_letter_code
_entity_poly.pdbx_strand_id
1 'polypeptide(L)'
;MAGFVRRMAHGNVKWFRNILTLLVFCLLLYIYNDEECFGDDCDGDSGNSESKSSNSAPVKQETMHLMTVSCGRPNYQGIRDVKKPLDQSLTMIKSAALFAQQRLHIHVFTEEDMAPLFEGELESWPDSIKARTEYSINKIDYTQLPQDLIAEWKSWYKPCGSFRLLTPMLLGEKGVTDAAIYADSDVVFTKPIDQLWGKLKTFSPTEVMAIAPTAGHALGGSRYNENFILHDTGLFQINSGVMVMNFTRIINGQWKLSYDEQGREKPGPALGYGSELLLKYYRKYKDRAEHDQKLLNIMFHFNPEMLHQLECSWNFKNNFCIDDGNICKHAEENGAGAVHGITSAFFGDVNPTFRALYEAFLMYNWDEDLHENLMDPFRNAVQRRGSGTYCATKYKLLADPLEESIKSANL
;
A
#
# COMPACT_ATOMS: atom_id res chain seq x y z
N MET A 1 15.24 68.64 5.54
CA MET A 1 14.11 68.91 4.62
C MET A 1 14.69 69.43 3.31
N ALA A 2 14.24 68.90 2.18
CA ALA A 2 14.59 69.25 0.79
C ALA A 2 16.06 69.04 0.38
N GLY A 3 16.36 67.85 -0.16
CA GLY A 3 17.65 67.65 -0.83
C GLY A 3 17.97 66.25 -1.33
N PHE A 4 17.00 65.36 -1.62
CA PHE A 4 17.35 64.06 -2.19
C PHE A 4 16.23 63.42 -3.04
N VAL A 5 15.56 64.23 -3.87
CA VAL A 5 14.55 63.74 -4.84
C VAL A 5 15.01 63.98 -6.30
N ARG A 6 16.32 64.15 -6.56
CA ARG A 6 16.83 64.44 -7.92
C ARG A 6 18.00 63.57 -8.41
N ARG A 7 18.14 62.34 -7.90
CA ARG A 7 19.07 61.31 -8.45
C ARG A 7 18.38 59.97 -8.79
N MET A 8 17.07 59.98 -8.98
CA MET A 8 16.39 58.93 -9.77
C MET A 8 16.42 59.37 -11.24
N ALA A 9 17.09 58.61 -12.12
CA ALA A 9 16.80 58.45 -13.56
C ALA A 9 18.04 58.21 -14.46
N HIS A 10 19.30 58.40 -14.02
CA HIS A 10 20.46 58.30 -14.94
C HIS A 10 21.58 57.30 -14.55
N GLY A 11 21.50 56.64 -13.39
CA GLY A 11 22.50 55.63 -12.98
C GLY A 11 22.19 54.20 -13.43
N ASN A 12 20.91 53.81 -13.52
CA ASN A 12 20.52 52.39 -13.62
C ASN A 12 20.45 51.84 -15.06
N VAL A 13 20.46 52.67 -16.09
CA VAL A 13 20.34 52.21 -17.49
C VAL A 13 21.69 51.73 -18.07
N LYS A 14 22.81 52.34 -17.66
CA LYS A 14 24.15 51.94 -18.13
C LYS A 14 24.63 50.63 -17.49
N TRP A 15 24.26 50.38 -16.23
CA TRP A 15 24.62 49.16 -15.51
C TRP A 15 23.91 47.92 -16.08
N PHE A 16 22.61 48.04 -16.37
CA PHE A 16 21.82 46.97 -17.00
C PHE A 16 22.32 46.59 -18.40
N ARG A 17 22.74 47.58 -19.20
CA ARG A 17 23.23 47.34 -20.57
C ARG A 17 24.54 46.56 -20.59
N ASN A 18 25.43 46.79 -19.63
CA ASN A 18 26.72 46.10 -19.55
C ASN A 18 26.56 44.63 -19.11
N ILE A 19 25.62 44.33 -18.21
CA ILE A 19 25.34 42.95 -17.76
C ILE A 19 24.70 42.13 -18.87
N LEU A 20 23.75 42.71 -19.61
CA LEU A 20 23.10 42.03 -20.73
C LEU A 20 24.10 41.67 -21.85
N THR A 21 25.05 42.57 -22.11
CA THR A 21 26.10 42.33 -23.12
C THR A 21 27.03 41.19 -22.71
N LEU A 22 27.32 41.05 -21.41
CA LEU A 22 28.18 40.00 -20.87
C LEU A 22 27.48 38.62 -20.89
N LEU A 23 26.17 38.59 -20.62
CA LEU A 23 25.37 37.37 -20.71
C LEU A 23 25.25 36.85 -22.15
N VAL A 24 25.07 37.75 -23.12
CA VAL A 24 25.04 37.37 -24.55
C VAL A 24 26.40 36.83 -24.99
N PHE A 25 27.51 37.42 -24.52
CA PHE A 25 28.86 36.93 -24.84
C PHE A 25 29.15 35.54 -24.22
N CYS A 26 28.69 35.28 -22.99
CA CYS A 26 28.80 33.95 -22.37
C CYS A 26 27.95 32.90 -23.10
N LEU A 27 26.77 33.27 -23.60
CA LEU A 27 25.89 32.37 -24.36
C LEU A 27 26.50 32.05 -25.73
N LEU A 28 27.12 33.04 -26.38
CA LEU A 28 27.85 32.84 -27.64
C LEU A 28 29.09 31.94 -27.46
N LEU A 29 29.77 32.01 -26.31
CA LEU A 29 30.89 31.11 -26.00
C LEU A 29 30.44 29.68 -25.65
N TYR A 30 29.24 29.51 -25.09
CA TYR A 30 28.64 28.18 -24.91
C TYR A 30 28.24 27.57 -26.25
N ILE A 31 27.70 28.40 -27.16
CA ILE A 31 27.42 28.02 -28.55
C ILE A 31 28.73 27.68 -29.31
N TYR A 32 29.87 28.26 -28.92
CA TYR A 32 31.17 28.05 -29.58
C TYR A 32 31.84 26.70 -29.25
N ASN A 33 31.41 25.96 -28.22
CA ASN A 33 32.23 24.87 -27.65
C ASN A 33 31.65 23.46 -27.74
N ASP A 34 30.54 23.20 -28.44
CA ASP A 34 30.04 21.83 -28.59
C ASP A 34 29.48 21.55 -30.00
N GLU A 35 30.24 22.00 -31.01
CA GLU A 35 30.20 21.46 -32.37
C GLU A 35 31.04 20.17 -32.44
N GLU A 36 30.42 19.03 -32.77
CA GLU A 36 31.05 18.00 -33.59
C GLU A 36 29.95 17.23 -34.37
N CYS A 37 29.77 17.58 -35.65
CA CYS A 37 29.56 16.66 -36.78
C CYS A 37 29.09 17.45 -38.04
N PHE A 38 30.03 17.75 -38.94
CA PHE A 38 29.80 18.12 -40.35
C PHE A 38 30.66 17.19 -41.21
N GLY A 39 30.07 16.43 -42.14
CA GLY A 39 29.88 16.73 -43.57
C GLY A 39 29.70 15.38 -44.30
N ASP A 40 29.11 15.21 -45.48
CA ASP A 40 28.85 16.14 -46.59
C ASP A 40 27.70 15.62 -47.49
N ASP A 41 27.18 16.56 -48.27
CA ASP A 41 26.54 16.45 -49.59
C ASP A 41 25.04 16.09 -49.73
N CYS A 42 24.28 17.13 -50.10
CA CYS A 42 22.97 17.09 -50.72
C CYS A 42 23.12 17.16 -52.25
N ASP A 43 22.46 16.29 -53.00
CA ASP A 43 21.92 16.63 -54.32
C ASP A 43 20.68 15.77 -54.63
N GLY A 44 19.69 16.38 -55.29
CA GLY A 44 18.30 15.96 -55.30
C GLY A 44 17.94 14.78 -56.19
N ASP A 45 16.78 14.18 -55.95
CA ASP A 45 15.64 14.11 -56.89
C ASP A 45 14.46 13.34 -56.23
N SER A 46 13.26 13.73 -56.64
CA SER A 46 11.92 13.23 -56.37
C SER A 46 11.73 11.73 -56.01
N GLY A 47 11.01 11.47 -54.91
CA GLY A 47 10.48 10.13 -54.62
C GLY A 47 9.68 10.04 -53.32
N ASN A 48 8.42 9.60 -53.43
CA ASN A 48 7.44 9.27 -52.38
C ASN A 48 8.00 8.97 -50.98
N SER A 49 7.57 9.75 -49.97
CA SER A 49 7.74 9.39 -48.56
C SER A 49 6.65 8.41 -48.14
N GLU A 50 6.98 7.12 -48.10
CA GLU A 50 6.30 6.16 -47.23
C GLU A 50 6.56 6.56 -45.77
N SER A 51 5.47 6.79 -45.03
CA SER A 51 5.52 7.04 -43.59
C SER A 51 5.98 5.77 -42.87
N LYS A 52 7.24 5.73 -42.45
CA LYS A 52 7.70 4.77 -41.44
C LYS A 52 7.01 5.09 -40.11
N SER A 53 5.90 4.41 -39.88
CA SER A 53 5.30 4.20 -38.57
C SER A 53 6.39 3.69 -37.61
N SER A 54 6.74 4.50 -36.61
CA SER A 54 7.50 4.03 -35.46
C SER A 54 6.61 3.08 -34.68
N ASN A 55 6.76 1.78 -34.93
CA ASN A 55 6.19 0.74 -34.08
C ASN A 55 6.84 0.85 -32.69
N SER A 56 6.22 1.60 -31.78
CA SER A 56 6.45 1.41 -30.35
C SER A 56 6.02 -0.02 -30.03
N ALA A 57 6.93 -0.78 -29.43
CA ALA A 57 6.58 -2.08 -28.87
C ALA A 57 5.37 -1.89 -27.95
N PRO A 58 4.37 -2.80 -27.97
CA PRO A 58 3.22 -2.69 -27.09
C PRO A 58 3.74 -2.62 -25.65
N VAL A 59 3.43 -1.53 -24.95
CA VAL A 59 3.70 -1.41 -23.52
C VAL A 59 3.01 -2.60 -22.86
N LYS A 60 3.80 -3.55 -22.37
CA LYS A 60 3.28 -4.73 -21.67
C LYS A 60 2.53 -4.18 -20.46
N GLN A 61 1.19 -4.26 -20.48
CA GLN A 61 0.38 -3.83 -19.35
C GLN A 61 0.84 -4.63 -18.13
N GLU A 62 1.29 -3.90 -17.12
CA GLU A 62 1.79 -4.46 -15.87
C GLU A 62 0.59 -5.00 -15.08
N THR A 63 0.60 -6.29 -14.74
CA THR A 63 -0.45 -6.89 -13.90
C THR A 63 -0.18 -6.51 -12.45
N MET A 64 -1.16 -5.91 -11.78
CA MET A 64 -1.11 -5.67 -10.34
C MET A 64 -1.43 -6.96 -9.60
N HIS A 65 -0.79 -7.18 -8.46
CA HIS A 65 -1.05 -8.35 -7.63
C HIS A 65 -1.59 -7.93 -6.27
N LEU A 66 -2.77 -8.42 -5.91
CA LEU A 66 -3.36 -8.31 -4.57
C LEU A 66 -3.29 -9.68 -3.90
N MET A 67 -2.91 -9.73 -2.64
CA MET A 67 -2.89 -10.96 -1.86
C MET A 67 -3.55 -10.82 -0.50
N THR A 68 -4.14 -11.91 -0.03
CA THR A 68 -4.78 -11.98 1.29
C THR A 68 -4.68 -13.39 1.86
N VAL A 69 -4.70 -13.49 3.19
CA VAL A 69 -4.78 -14.76 3.90
C VAL A 69 -6.09 -14.79 4.68
N SER A 70 -6.89 -15.84 4.50
CA SER A 70 -8.20 -15.97 5.15
C SER A 70 -8.39 -17.37 5.71
N CYS A 71 -8.68 -17.49 7.01
CA CYS A 71 -8.94 -18.77 7.66
C CYS A 71 -10.14 -18.67 8.59
N GLY A 72 -10.77 -19.81 8.83
CA GLY A 72 -11.81 -19.95 9.84
C GLY A 72 -11.26 -19.58 11.21
N ARG A 73 -12.07 -18.91 12.02
CA ARG A 73 -11.70 -18.52 13.39
C ARG A 73 -12.80 -18.85 14.37
N PRO A 74 -12.49 -19.18 15.63
CA PRO A 74 -13.53 -19.42 16.62
C PRO A 74 -14.36 -18.15 16.84
N ASN A 75 -15.68 -18.30 16.87
CA ASN A 75 -16.61 -17.27 17.31
C ASN A 75 -16.60 -17.14 18.85
N TYR A 76 -17.48 -16.29 19.40
CA TYR A 76 -17.58 -16.08 20.85
C TYR A 76 -17.98 -17.33 21.65
N GLN A 77 -18.50 -18.37 20.98
CA GLN A 77 -18.85 -19.67 21.57
C GLN A 77 -17.74 -20.71 21.37
N GLY A 78 -16.61 -20.35 20.78
CA GLY A 78 -15.53 -21.28 20.44
C GLY A 78 -15.79 -22.14 19.20
N ILE A 79 -16.90 -21.90 18.49
CA ILE A 79 -17.25 -22.65 17.27
C ILE A 79 -16.52 -22.02 16.10
N ARG A 80 -15.89 -22.85 15.26
CA ARG A 80 -15.21 -22.37 14.05
C ARG A 80 -16.21 -21.68 13.12
N ASP A 81 -15.98 -20.39 12.89
CA ASP A 81 -16.72 -19.52 11.98
C ASP A 81 -15.88 -19.25 10.73
N VAL A 82 -16.40 -19.76 9.61
CA VAL A 82 -15.85 -19.60 8.26
C VAL A 82 -16.49 -18.41 7.55
N LYS A 83 -17.76 -18.12 7.86
CA LYS A 83 -18.54 -17.13 7.12
C LYS A 83 -17.95 -15.74 7.31
N LYS A 84 -17.65 -15.35 8.55
CA LYS A 84 -17.12 -14.02 8.83
C LYS A 84 -15.80 -13.71 8.11
N PRO A 85 -14.74 -14.54 8.21
CA PRO A 85 -13.49 -14.28 7.47
C PRO A 85 -13.68 -14.35 5.94
N LEU A 86 -14.55 -15.23 5.44
CA LEU A 86 -14.89 -15.31 4.02
C LEU A 86 -15.55 -14.02 3.52
N ASP A 87 -16.64 -13.58 4.16
CA ASP A 87 -17.37 -12.35 3.83
C ASP A 87 -16.42 -11.13 3.83
N GLN A 88 -15.56 -11.04 4.85
CA GLN A 88 -14.58 -9.97 4.97
C GLN A 88 -13.61 -9.96 3.79
N SER A 89 -12.96 -11.09 3.53
CA SER A 89 -12.01 -11.22 2.41
C SER A 89 -12.67 -10.95 1.05
N LEU A 90 -13.87 -11.50 0.79
CA LEU A 90 -14.57 -11.26 -0.46
C LEU A 90 -14.99 -9.81 -0.62
N THR A 91 -15.41 -9.14 0.45
CA THR A 91 -15.74 -7.71 0.44
C THR A 91 -14.50 -6.87 0.14
N MET A 92 -13.36 -7.21 0.75
CA MET A 92 -12.06 -6.58 0.48
C MET A 92 -11.69 -6.73 -1.00
N ILE A 93 -11.70 -7.96 -1.53
CA ILE A 93 -11.37 -8.24 -2.93
C ILE A 93 -12.35 -7.52 -3.88
N LYS A 94 -13.67 -7.55 -3.58
CA LYS A 94 -14.71 -6.86 -4.34
C LYS A 94 -14.44 -5.36 -4.43
N SER A 95 -14.11 -4.71 -3.30
CA SER A 95 -13.80 -3.26 -3.29
C SER A 95 -12.54 -2.92 -4.09
N ALA A 96 -11.51 -3.78 -4.05
CA ALA A 96 -10.30 -3.60 -4.86
C ALA A 96 -10.57 -3.81 -6.35
N ALA A 97 -11.23 -4.92 -6.70
CA ALA A 97 -11.57 -5.29 -8.05
C ALA A 97 -12.49 -4.24 -8.69
N LEU A 98 -13.50 -3.75 -7.98
CA LEU A 98 -14.45 -2.77 -8.51
C LEU A 98 -13.75 -1.54 -9.08
N PHE A 99 -12.76 -0.98 -8.36
CA PHE A 99 -12.08 0.27 -8.75
C PHE A 99 -10.72 0.08 -9.42
N ALA A 100 -10.26 -1.15 -9.66
CA ALA A 100 -9.00 -1.41 -10.35
C ALA A 100 -9.06 -0.94 -11.82
N GLN A 101 -8.11 -0.09 -12.22
CA GLN A 101 -8.03 0.40 -13.60
C GLN A 101 -7.12 -0.47 -14.48
N GLN A 102 -6.08 -1.06 -13.88
CA GLN A 102 -5.21 -2.04 -14.52
C GLN A 102 -5.65 -3.48 -14.21
N ARG A 103 -5.11 -4.46 -14.95
CA ARG A 103 -5.35 -5.89 -14.71
C ARG A 103 -4.91 -6.25 -13.30
N LEU A 104 -5.78 -6.95 -12.57
CA LEU A 104 -5.55 -7.33 -11.17
C LEU A 104 -5.55 -8.86 -11.03
N HIS A 105 -4.44 -9.42 -10.55
CA HIS A 105 -4.37 -10.82 -10.14
C HIS A 105 -4.52 -10.94 -8.63
N ILE A 106 -5.48 -11.73 -8.18
CA ILE A 106 -5.84 -11.93 -6.77
C ILE A 106 -5.29 -13.26 -6.27
N HIS A 107 -4.40 -13.21 -5.29
CA HIS A 107 -3.84 -14.38 -4.61
C HIS A 107 -4.52 -14.60 -3.27
N VAL A 108 -5.36 -15.62 -3.16
CA VAL A 108 -6.02 -15.99 -1.90
C VAL A 108 -5.28 -17.16 -1.28
N PHE A 109 -4.82 -17.02 -0.05
CA PHE A 109 -4.31 -18.15 0.75
C PHE A 109 -5.35 -18.53 1.80
N THR A 110 -5.84 -19.77 1.76
CA THR A 110 -6.92 -20.20 2.67
C THR A 110 -6.85 -21.69 3.03
N GLU A 111 -7.72 -22.11 3.95
CA GLU A 111 -7.88 -23.50 4.36
C GLU A 111 -8.58 -24.33 3.28
N GLU A 112 -8.33 -25.63 3.26
CA GLU A 112 -8.81 -26.53 2.20
C GLU A 112 -10.34 -26.53 2.02
N ASP A 113 -11.09 -26.38 3.11
CA ASP A 113 -12.55 -26.36 3.08
C ASP A 113 -13.15 -24.99 2.72
N MET A 114 -12.35 -23.92 2.80
CA MET A 114 -12.73 -22.56 2.41
C MET A 114 -12.45 -22.27 0.94
N ALA A 115 -11.46 -22.94 0.34
CA ALA A 115 -11.06 -22.71 -1.05
C ALA A 115 -12.24 -22.80 -2.05
N PRO A 116 -13.11 -23.83 -2.03
CA PRO A 116 -14.26 -23.91 -2.95
C PRO A 116 -15.28 -22.77 -2.77
N LEU A 117 -15.35 -22.17 -1.58
CA LEU A 117 -16.26 -21.04 -1.31
C LEU A 117 -15.76 -19.76 -1.97
N PHE A 118 -14.44 -19.54 -1.97
CA PHE A 118 -13.85 -18.45 -2.74
C PHE A 118 -13.97 -18.67 -4.24
N GLU A 119 -13.71 -19.91 -4.72
CA GLU A 119 -13.87 -20.26 -6.14
C GLU A 119 -15.28 -19.97 -6.62
N GLY A 120 -16.29 -20.49 -5.92
CA GLY A 120 -17.69 -20.31 -6.30
C GLY A 120 -18.13 -18.84 -6.38
N GLU A 121 -17.69 -18.00 -5.43
CA GLU A 121 -18.00 -16.57 -5.47
C GLU A 121 -17.26 -15.87 -6.63
N LEU A 122 -15.95 -16.07 -6.78
CA LEU A 122 -15.15 -15.38 -7.80
C LEU A 122 -15.54 -15.79 -9.23
N GLU A 123 -15.94 -17.05 -9.44
CA GLU A 123 -16.47 -17.53 -10.73
C GLU A 123 -17.83 -16.92 -11.08
N SER A 124 -18.64 -16.61 -10.07
CA SER A 124 -19.96 -16.02 -10.25
C SER A 124 -19.92 -14.55 -10.67
N TRP A 125 -18.76 -13.89 -10.61
CA TRP A 125 -18.64 -12.48 -10.96
C TRP A 125 -18.93 -12.22 -12.45
N PRO A 126 -19.43 -11.01 -12.80
CA PRO A 126 -19.72 -10.64 -14.18
C PRO A 126 -18.51 -10.73 -15.09
N ASP A 127 -18.75 -11.00 -16.38
CA ASP A 127 -17.68 -11.12 -17.38
C ASP A 127 -16.88 -9.81 -17.54
N SER A 128 -17.49 -8.64 -17.33
CA SER A 128 -16.76 -7.36 -17.37
C SER A 128 -15.70 -7.24 -16.27
N ILE A 129 -15.96 -7.82 -15.10
CA ILE A 129 -14.99 -7.89 -14.00
C ILE A 129 -13.94 -8.97 -14.30
N LYS A 130 -14.38 -10.18 -14.69
CA LYS A 130 -13.46 -11.29 -15.01
C LYS A 130 -12.53 -10.98 -16.18
N ALA A 131 -12.92 -10.09 -17.10
CA ALA A 131 -12.06 -9.65 -18.20
C ALA A 131 -10.81 -8.88 -17.73
N ARG A 132 -10.87 -8.26 -16.53
CA ARG A 132 -9.78 -7.47 -15.94
C ARG A 132 -9.22 -8.05 -14.64
N THR A 133 -9.82 -9.12 -14.11
CA THR A 133 -9.35 -9.80 -12.91
C THR A 133 -9.01 -11.26 -13.16
N GLU A 134 -7.90 -11.70 -12.60
CA GLU A 134 -7.54 -13.12 -12.49
C GLU A 134 -7.42 -13.49 -11.02
N TYR A 135 -7.54 -14.77 -10.69
CA TYR A 135 -7.31 -15.22 -9.32
C TYR A 135 -6.59 -16.55 -9.27
N SER A 136 -5.92 -16.79 -8.14
CA SER A 136 -5.38 -18.09 -7.75
C SER A 136 -5.66 -18.31 -6.28
N ILE A 137 -6.25 -19.47 -5.97
CA ILE A 137 -6.55 -19.89 -4.61
C ILE A 137 -5.53 -20.95 -4.21
N ASN A 138 -4.69 -20.60 -3.24
CA ASN A 138 -3.60 -21.41 -2.74
C ASN A 138 -3.95 -21.92 -1.36
N LYS A 139 -3.70 -23.21 -1.12
CA LYS A 139 -3.86 -23.79 0.21
C LYS A 139 -2.76 -23.25 1.13
N ILE A 140 -3.12 -22.96 2.37
CA ILE A 140 -2.16 -22.70 3.43
C ILE A 140 -1.47 -24.03 3.75
N ASP A 141 -0.28 -24.18 3.18
CA ASP A 141 0.54 -25.38 3.32
C ASP A 141 1.86 -25.04 4.01
N TYR A 142 1.89 -25.29 5.32
CA TYR A 142 3.11 -25.13 6.10
C TYR A 142 4.15 -26.22 5.80
N THR A 143 3.80 -27.33 5.15
CA THR A 143 4.76 -28.45 4.92
C THR A 143 5.92 -28.09 3.99
N GLN A 144 5.77 -27.01 3.23
CA GLN A 144 6.80 -26.47 2.34
C GLN A 144 7.85 -25.62 3.09
N LEU A 145 7.65 -25.38 4.38
CA LEU A 145 8.59 -24.67 5.23
C LEU A 145 9.62 -25.64 5.83
N PRO A 146 10.82 -25.16 6.22
CA PRO A 146 11.76 -25.97 6.97
C PRO A 146 11.13 -26.59 8.22
N GLN A 147 11.50 -27.84 8.54
CA GLN A 147 10.85 -28.61 9.61
C GLN A 147 10.89 -27.91 10.98
N ASP A 148 11.96 -27.18 11.26
CA ASP A 148 12.11 -26.38 12.48
C ASP A 148 11.22 -25.13 12.48
N LEU A 149 10.96 -24.55 11.29
CA LEU A 149 9.95 -23.51 11.11
C LEU A 149 8.54 -24.05 11.31
N ILE A 150 8.20 -25.23 10.81
CA ILE A 150 6.83 -25.78 10.93
C ILE A 150 6.41 -25.96 12.39
N ALA A 151 7.27 -26.57 13.21
CA ALA A 151 6.96 -26.85 14.61
C ALA A 151 6.75 -25.55 15.38
N GLU A 152 7.61 -24.55 15.15
CA GLU A 152 7.53 -23.24 15.80
C GLU A 152 6.37 -22.40 15.24
N TRP A 153 6.13 -22.42 13.92
CA TRP A 153 5.04 -21.66 13.27
C TRP A 153 3.66 -22.13 13.67
N LYS A 154 3.47 -23.44 13.85
CA LYS A 154 2.19 -23.98 14.35
C LYS A 154 1.88 -23.50 15.78
N SER A 155 2.91 -23.16 16.56
CA SER A 155 2.78 -22.53 17.88
C SER A 155 2.81 -20.99 17.84
N TRP A 156 3.02 -20.41 16.65
CA TRP A 156 3.21 -18.99 16.46
C TRP A 156 1.87 -18.25 16.45
N TYR A 157 1.87 -17.01 16.93
CA TYR A 157 0.71 -16.13 17.06
C TYR A 157 -0.22 -16.27 15.87
N LYS A 158 -1.47 -16.70 16.13
CA LYS A 158 -2.55 -16.81 15.14
C LYS A 158 -2.00 -17.26 13.77
N PRO A 159 -1.61 -18.55 13.60
CA PRO A 159 -0.77 -19.02 12.49
C PRO A 159 -1.21 -18.55 11.09
N CYS A 160 -2.51 -18.42 10.89
CA CYS A 160 -3.13 -17.86 9.70
C CYS A 160 -2.69 -16.42 9.40
N GLY A 161 -2.83 -15.50 10.36
CA GLY A 161 -2.46 -14.09 10.16
C GLY A 161 -0.97 -13.93 9.87
N SER A 162 -0.14 -14.68 10.58
CA SER A 162 1.31 -14.65 10.39
C SER A 162 1.73 -15.15 9.00
N PHE A 163 0.95 -16.02 8.34
CA PHE A 163 1.30 -16.64 7.05
C PHE A 163 1.69 -15.63 5.97
N ARG A 164 1.20 -14.38 6.04
CA ARG A 164 1.59 -13.29 5.15
C ARG A 164 3.10 -13.03 5.10
N LEU A 165 3.83 -13.29 6.19
CA LEU A 165 5.30 -13.17 6.25
C LEU A 165 6.02 -14.19 5.35
N LEU A 166 5.35 -15.27 4.96
CA LEU A 166 5.90 -16.32 4.08
C LEU A 166 5.69 -16.00 2.60
N THR A 167 4.79 -15.07 2.29
CA THR A 167 4.40 -14.75 0.91
C THR A 167 5.56 -14.32 0.00
N PRO A 168 6.62 -13.61 0.47
CA PRO A 168 7.77 -13.36 -0.38
C PRO A 168 8.44 -14.65 -0.87
N MET A 169 8.58 -15.68 -0.03
CA MET A 169 9.12 -16.98 -0.45
C MET A 169 8.14 -17.74 -1.34
N LEU A 170 6.85 -17.67 -1.05
CA LEU A 170 5.84 -18.45 -1.78
C LEU A 170 5.53 -17.90 -3.18
N LEU A 171 5.56 -16.59 -3.35
CA LEU A 171 5.24 -15.92 -4.61
C LEU A 171 6.48 -15.37 -5.32
N GLY A 172 7.42 -14.78 -4.57
CA GLY A 172 8.64 -14.19 -5.12
C GLY A 172 9.68 -15.25 -5.50
N GLU A 173 10.14 -16.05 -4.54
CA GLU A 173 11.21 -17.03 -4.76
C GLU A 173 10.82 -18.10 -5.79
N LYS A 174 9.52 -18.44 -5.85
CA LYS A 174 8.97 -19.35 -6.86
C LYS A 174 8.73 -18.72 -8.23
N GLY A 175 9.03 -17.43 -8.41
CA GLY A 175 8.91 -16.73 -9.69
C GLY A 175 7.47 -16.49 -10.14
N VAL A 176 6.51 -16.44 -9.22
CA VAL A 176 5.09 -16.14 -9.54
C VAL A 176 4.92 -14.64 -9.81
N THR A 177 5.49 -13.78 -8.98
CA THR A 177 5.51 -12.32 -9.17
C THR A 177 6.62 -11.65 -8.37
N ASP A 178 7.10 -10.49 -8.85
CA ASP A 178 8.13 -9.69 -8.19
C ASP A 178 7.59 -8.79 -7.06
N ALA A 179 6.28 -8.53 -7.03
CA ALA A 179 5.68 -7.63 -6.05
C ALA A 179 4.18 -7.94 -5.83
N ALA A 180 3.66 -7.57 -4.67
CA ALA A 180 2.23 -7.68 -4.36
C ALA A 180 1.79 -6.62 -3.32
N ILE A 181 0.51 -6.26 -3.35
CA ILE A 181 -0.17 -5.57 -2.27
C ILE A 181 -0.79 -6.63 -1.38
N TYR A 182 -0.40 -6.65 -0.11
CA TYR A 182 -1.11 -7.40 0.93
C TYR A 182 -2.24 -6.57 1.52
N ALA A 183 -3.38 -7.19 1.78
CA ALA A 183 -4.45 -6.63 2.60
C ALA A 183 -5.02 -7.65 3.59
N ASP A 184 -5.21 -7.22 4.84
CA ASP A 184 -5.99 -7.97 5.83
C ASP A 184 -7.43 -8.14 5.33
N SER A 185 -8.08 -9.25 5.74
CA SER A 185 -9.46 -9.56 5.32
C SER A 185 -10.44 -8.43 5.64
N ASP A 186 -10.19 -7.65 6.69
CA ASP A 186 -11.05 -6.57 7.17
C ASP A 186 -10.62 -5.20 6.64
N VAL A 187 -10.19 -5.13 5.39
CA VAL A 187 -9.94 -3.87 4.66
C VAL A 187 -11.02 -3.64 3.61
N VAL A 188 -11.45 -2.39 3.44
CA VAL A 188 -12.30 -1.96 2.32
C VAL A 188 -11.62 -0.80 1.60
N PHE A 189 -11.43 -0.93 0.28
CA PHE A 189 -10.84 0.11 -0.54
C PHE A 189 -11.91 1.10 -1.02
N THR A 190 -11.64 2.39 -0.82
CA THR A 190 -12.46 3.51 -1.27
C THR A 190 -11.80 4.30 -2.40
N LYS A 191 -10.57 3.92 -2.77
CA LYS A 191 -9.79 4.46 -3.89
C LYS A 191 -9.27 3.34 -4.80
N PRO A 192 -8.94 3.62 -6.06
CA PRO A 192 -8.30 2.65 -6.94
C PRO A 192 -7.01 2.09 -6.35
N ILE A 193 -6.90 0.77 -6.33
CA ILE A 193 -5.71 0.06 -5.82
C ILE A 193 -4.45 0.37 -6.65
N ASP A 194 -4.62 0.84 -7.88
CA ASP A 194 -3.57 1.35 -8.77
C ASP A 194 -2.70 2.42 -8.10
N GLN A 195 -3.29 3.27 -7.26
CA GLN A 195 -2.54 4.30 -6.54
C GLN A 195 -1.60 3.71 -5.48
N LEU A 196 -1.99 2.60 -4.84
CA LEU A 196 -1.12 1.84 -3.95
C LEU A 196 -0.04 1.12 -4.74
N TRP A 197 -0.41 0.48 -5.85
CA TRP A 197 0.55 -0.22 -6.71
C TRP A 197 1.65 0.72 -7.20
N GLY A 198 1.26 1.94 -7.58
CA GLY A 198 2.16 3.01 -8.01
C GLY A 198 3.25 3.37 -6.99
N LYS A 199 3.07 3.06 -5.70
CA LYS A 199 4.09 3.30 -4.65
C LYS A 199 5.34 2.45 -4.85
N LEU A 200 5.27 1.31 -5.53
CA LEU A 200 6.47 0.53 -5.89
C LEU A 200 7.48 1.36 -6.70
N LYS A 201 6.97 2.29 -7.53
CA LYS A 201 7.80 3.16 -8.39
C LYS A 201 8.45 4.30 -7.60
N THR A 202 7.99 4.58 -6.38
CA THR A 202 8.53 5.63 -5.52
C THR A 202 9.56 5.09 -4.52
N PHE A 203 9.85 3.79 -4.53
CA PHE A 203 10.82 3.21 -3.60
C PHE A 203 12.23 3.70 -3.92
N SER A 204 12.93 4.15 -2.89
CA SER A 204 14.38 4.30 -2.91
C SER A 204 15.04 2.95 -3.23
N PRO A 205 16.32 2.91 -3.64
CA PRO A 205 16.99 1.63 -3.94
C PRO A 205 17.02 0.62 -2.78
N THR A 206 16.92 1.08 -1.52
CA THR A 206 16.97 0.21 -0.33
C THR A 206 15.59 -0.20 0.17
N GLU A 207 14.55 0.57 -0.16
CA GLU A 207 13.18 0.30 0.30
C GLU A 207 12.62 -0.98 -0.36
N VAL A 208 12.02 -1.82 0.47
CA VAL A 208 11.50 -3.14 0.08
C VAL A 208 10.01 -3.30 0.36
N MET A 209 9.47 -2.52 1.28
CA MET A 209 8.05 -2.58 1.68
C MET A 209 7.52 -1.21 2.03
N ALA A 210 6.29 -0.91 1.60
CA ALA A 210 5.55 0.27 2.02
C ALA A 210 4.47 -0.08 3.03
N ILE A 211 4.50 0.58 4.19
CA ILE A 211 3.51 0.35 5.26
C ILE A 211 3.13 1.66 5.91
N ALA A 212 1.85 1.83 6.22
CA ALA A 212 1.38 3.02 6.92
C ALA A 212 1.77 2.96 8.41
N PRO A 213 2.06 4.10 9.05
CA PRO A 213 2.23 4.13 10.49
C PRO A 213 0.89 3.82 11.17
N THR A 214 0.98 3.21 12.35
CA THR A 214 -0.07 3.27 13.35
C THR A 214 -0.21 4.73 13.79
N ALA A 215 -0.98 5.49 13.04
CA ALA A 215 -1.29 6.88 13.37
C ALA A 215 -2.53 6.97 14.27
N GLY A 216 -2.79 8.16 14.80
CA GLY A 216 -3.98 8.41 15.61
C GLY A 216 -3.84 7.99 17.06
N HIS A 217 -2.63 8.06 17.61
CA HIS A 217 -2.28 8.41 18.99
C HIS A 217 -0.82 8.88 19.00
N ALA A 218 -0.45 9.81 19.88
CA ALA A 218 0.96 10.01 20.19
C ALA A 218 1.45 8.72 20.85
N LEU A 219 2.14 7.87 20.08
CA LEU A 219 2.67 6.64 20.62
C LEU A 219 3.82 7.04 21.56
N GLY A 220 3.53 7.09 22.87
CA GLY A 220 4.54 7.23 23.91
C GLY A 220 5.54 6.12 23.72
N GLY A 221 6.78 6.47 23.38
CA GLY A 221 7.75 5.52 22.88
C GLY A 221 9.16 6.06 22.98
N SER A 222 10.12 5.15 22.96
CA SER A 222 11.54 5.47 23.01
C SER A 222 12.22 4.85 21.80
N ARG A 223 13.22 5.55 21.24
CA ARG A 223 14.08 5.01 20.18
C ARG A 223 14.82 3.73 20.57
N TYR A 224 14.86 3.39 21.86
CA TYR A 224 15.48 2.17 22.38
C TYR A 224 14.48 1.01 22.55
N ASN A 225 13.20 1.22 22.27
CA ASN A 225 12.19 0.16 22.30
C ASN A 225 12.04 -0.39 20.88
N GLU A 226 12.37 -1.66 20.69
CA GLU A 226 12.36 -2.34 19.41
C GLU A 226 10.97 -2.45 18.77
N ASN A 227 9.91 -2.16 19.52
CA ASN A 227 8.56 -2.05 18.96
C ASN A 227 8.34 -0.77 18.16
N PHE A 228 9.29 0.19 18.18
CA PHE A 228 9.21 1.46 17.47
C PHE A 228 10.29 1.55 16.40
N ILE A 229 9.95 2.14 15.26
CA ILE A 229 10.86 2.36 14.15
C ILE A 229 11.27 3.82 14.18
N LEU A 230 12.58 4.08 14.30
CA LEU A 230 13.15 5.41 14.11
C LEU A 230 13.43 5.60 12.63
N HIS A 231 12.46 6.19 11.92
CA HIS A 231 12.56 6.51 10.50
C HIS A 231 12.84 8.01 10.31
N ASP A 232 13.31 8.41 9.14
CA ASP A 232 13.68 9.81 8.84
C ASP A 232 12.51 10.79 9.00
N THR A 233 11.29 10.30 8.87
CA THR A 233 10.03 11.04 9.03
C THR A 233 9.52 11.07 10.48
N GLY A 234 10.16 10.33 11.39
CA GLY A 234 9.81 10.30 12.81
C GLY A 234 9.83 8.91 13.44
N LEU A 235 9.48 8.87 14.72
CA LEU A 235 9.37 7.66 15.52
C LEU A 235 7.93 7.15 15.51
N PHE A 236 7.69 5.93 15.02
CA PHE A 236 6.34 5.36 14.96
C PHE A 236 6.36 3.83 15.02
N GLN A 237 5.16 3.24 15.10
CA GLN A 237 4.93 1.81 14.85
C GLN A 237 4.18 1.67 13.54
N ILE A 238 4.27 0.54 12.84
CA ILE A 238 3.48 0.30 11.62
C ILE A 238 2.09 -0.27 11.91
N ASN A 239 1.17 -0.15 10.96
CA ASN A 239 -0.06 -0.92 10.85
C ASN A 239 0.03 -1.84 9.62
N SER A 240 0.05 -3.14 9.85
CA SER A 240 0.27 -4.18 8.82
C SER A 240 -0.97 -4.57 8.01
N GLY A 241 -2.12 -3.92 8.25
CA GLY A 241 -3.36 -4.21 7.53
C GLY A 241 -3.28 -4.03 6.02
N VAL A 242 -2.41 -3.14 5.54
CA VAL A 242 -2.11 -2.94 4.11
C VAL A 242 -0.60 -2.79 3.97
N MET A 243 0.00 -3.56 3.06
CA MET A 243 1.44 -3.50 2.78
C MET A 243 1.69 -3.61 1.28
N VAL A 244 2.51 -2.73 0.72
CA VAL A 244 2.99 -2.84 -0.66
C VAL A 244 4.37 -3.48 -0.62
N MET A 245 4.54 -4.66 -1.21
CA MET A 245 5.72 -5.51 -1.00
C MET A 245 6.45 -5.72 -2.33
N ASN A 246 7.74 -5.37 -2.38
CA ASN A 246 8.61 -5.76 -3.48
C ASN A 246 9.34 -7.05 -3.09
N PHE A 247 8.83 -8.21 -3.51
CA PHE A 247 9.37 -9.51 -3.12
C PHE A 247 10.81 -9.69 -3.56
N THR A 248 11.16 -9.24 -4.77
CA THR A 248 12.53 -9.36 -5.28
C THR A 248 13.52 -8.60 -4.42
N ARG A 249 13.17 -7.39 -3.97
CA ARG A 249 14.00 -6.63 -3.03
C ARG A 249 13.97 -7.17 -1.61
N ILE A 250 12.82 -7.69 -1.15
CA ILE A 250 12.72 -8.35 0.17
C ILE A 250 13.69 -9.53 0.23
N ILE A 251 13.62 -10.45 -0.74
CA ILE A 251 14.43 -11.67 -0.80
C ILE A 251 15.93 -11.35 -0.91
N ASN A 252 16.31 -10.45 -1.81
CA ASN A 252 17.70 -10.09 -2.05
C ASN A 252 18.27 -9.08 -1.04
N GLY A 253 17.41 -8.50 -0.19
CA GLY A 253 17.77 -7.53 0.82
C GLY A 253 18.73 -8.10 1.86
N GLN A 254 19.64 -7.25 2.33
CA GLN A 254 20.62 -7.60 3.36
C GLN A 254 20.09 -7.19 4.73
N TRP A 255 19.24 -8.02 5.33
CA TRP A 255 18.57 -7.72 6.58
C TRP A 255 19.53 -7.84 7.76
N LYS A 256 19.74 -6.73 8.47
CA LYS A 256 20.59 -6.67 9.67
C LYS A 256 19.90 -7.38 10.82
N LEU A 257 20.60 -8.33 11.42
CA LEU A 257 20.31 -8.78 12.78
C LEU A 257 21.03 -7.86 13.76
N SER A 258 20.42 -7.52 14.89
CA SER A 258 21.06 -6.66 15.89
C SER A 258 21.07 -7.27 17.28
N TYR A 259 21.59 -8.50 17.40
CA TYR A 259 21.89 -9.12 18.68
C TYR A 259 23.06 -10.12 18.56
N ASP A 260 23.89 -10.21 19.60
CA ASP A 260 24.96 -11.22 19.70
C ASP A 260 24.43 -12.59 20.19
N GLU A 261 25.29 -13.61 20.20
CA GLU A 261 24.96 -14.97 20.67
C GLU A 261 24.50 -15.01 22.14
N GLN A 262 24.85 -13.98 22.93
CA GLN A 262 24.42 -13.80 24.32
C GLN A 262 23.17 -12.91 24.43
N GLY A 263 22.60 -12.50 23.30
CA GLY A 263 21.36 -11.75 23.21
C GLY A 263 21.47 -10.25 23.50
N ARG A 264 22.67 -9.67 23.50
CA ARG A 264 22.89 -8.22 23.65
C ARG A 264 22.79 -7.53 22.31
N GLU A 265 22.20 -6.33 22.28
CA GLU A 265 22.07 -5.54 21.07
C GLU A 265 23.45 -5.15 20.51
N LYS A 266 23.80 -5.71 19.35
CA LYS A 266 25.02 -5.45 18.60
C LYS A 266 24.77 -5.72 17.11
N PRO A 267 25.39 -4.97 16.19
CA PRO A 267 25.31 -5.27 14.76
C PRO A 267 25.76 -6.72 14.50
N GLY A 268 24.83 -7.54 14.01
CA GLY A 268 25.04 -8.91 13.59
C GLY A 268 25.25 -9.02 12.08
N PRO A 269 25.47 -10.24 11.57
CA PRO A 269 25.61 -10.47 10.14
C PRO A 269 24.29 -10.13 9.42
N ALA A 270 24.40 -9.59 8.20
CA ALA A 270 23.25 -9.48 7.32
C ALA A 270 22.82 -10.87 6.84
N LEU A 271 21.52 -11.10 6.75
CA LEU A 271 20.93 -12.33 6.20
C LEU A 271 19.93 -12.00 5.09
N GLY A 272 19.78 -12.90 4.14
CA GLY A 272 18.70 -12.86 3.17
C GLY A 272 17.35 -13.08 3.85
N TYR A 273 16.28 -12.55 3.25
CA TYR A 273 14.93 -12.84 3.74
C TYR A 273 14.58 -14.30 3.48
N GLY A 274 14.07 -14.96 4.52
CA GLY A 274 13.68 -16.35 4.42
C GLY A 274 13.45 -16.95 5.80
N SER A 275 13.28 -18.26 5.82
CA SER A 275 13.06 -19.05 7.04
C SER A 275 14.13 -18.78 8.10
N GLU A 276 15.41 -18.72 7.74
CA GLU A 276 16.50 -18.49 8.68
C GLU A 276 16.38 -17.13 9.40
N LEU A 277 16.15 -16.05 8.64
CA LEU A 277 15.97 -14.70 9.19
C LEU A 277 14.74 -14.65 10.10
N LEU A 278 13.60 -15.16 9.62
CA LEU A 278 12.33 -15.15 10.34
C LEU A 278 12.42 -15.95 11.65
N LEU A 279 13.07 -17.13 11.63
CA LEU A 279 13.30 -17.95 12.83
C LEU A 279 14.19 -17.25 13.84
N LYS A 280 15.26 -16.60 13.36
CA LYS A 280 16.20 -15.89 14.22
C LYS A 280 15.49 -14.76 14.97
N TYR A 281 14.73 -13.92 14.27
CA TYR A 281 13.90 -12.90 14.93
C TYR A 281 12.84 -13.52 15.83
N TYR A 282 12.11 -14.53 15.36
CA TYR A 282 11.07 -15.17 16.15
C TYR A 282 11.61 -15.73 17.47
N ARG A 283 12.60 -16.62 17.42
CA ARG A 283 13.18 -17.26 18.60
C ARG A 283 13.70 -16.23 19.61
N LYS A 284 14.27 -15.13 19.12
CA LYS A 284 14.80 -14.05 19.96
C LYS A 284 13.70 -13.21 20.60
N TYR A 285 12.65 -12.88 19.85
CA TYR A 285 11.66 -11.89 20.26
C TYR A 285 10.29 -12.49 20.59
N LYS A 286 10.07 -13.81 20.53
CA LYS A 286 8.76 -14.46 20.75
C LYS A 286 8.11 -14.20 22.12
N ASP A 287 8.84 -13.74 23.11
CA ASP A 287 8.25 -13.36 24.40
C ASP A 287 7.78 -11.90 24.41
N ARG A 288 8.24 -11.08 23.45
CA ARG A 288 7.93 -9.64 23.31
C ARG A 288 7.07 -9.32 22.09
N ALA A 289 7.32 -10.02 20.99
CA ALA A 289 6.72 -9.83 19.69
C ALA A 289 5.38 -10.54 19.59
N GLU A 290 4.45 -10.29 20.54
CA GLU A 290 3.16 -10.97 20.76
C GLU A 290 2.25 -11.22 19.53
N HIS A 291 2.59 -10.67 18.37
CA HIS A 291 1.96 -10.91 17.08
C HIS A 291 2.93 -10.51 15.95
N ASP A 292 2.67 -11.00 14.75
CA ASP A 292 3.44 -10.74 13.52
C ASP A 292 3.74 -9.26 13.23
N GLN A 293 2.80 -8.34 13.45
CA GLN A 293 3.06 -6.91 13.27
C GLN A 293 4.16 -6.39 14.22
N LYS A 294 4.25 -6.90 15.46
CA LYS A 294 5.35 -6.53 16.37
C LYS A 294 6.67 -7.08 15.86
N LEU A 295 6.69 -8.27 15.28
CA LEU A 295 7.89 -8.79 14.64
C LEU A 295 8.35 -7.87 13.50
N LEU A 296 7.42 -7.42 12.64
CA LEU A 296 7.73 -6.46 11.58
C LEU A 296 8.25 -5.13 12.14
N ASN A 297 7.66 -4.59 13.21
CA ASN A 297 8.20 -3.40 13.90
C ASN A 297 9.66 -3.62 14.31
N ILE A 298 9.98 -4.78 14.90
CA ILE A 298 11.35 -5.10 15.34
C ILE A 298 12.30 -5.26 14.15
N MET A 299 11.86 -5.90 13.07
CA MET A 299 12.67 -6.03 11.86
C MET A 299 13.02 -4.66 11.27
N PHE A 300 12.02 -3.77 11.13
CA PHE A 300 12.23 -2.42 10.61
C PHE A 300 12.87 -1.47 11.63
N HIS A 301 12.80 -1.75 12.93
CA HIS A 301 13.56 -1.00 13.94
C HIS A 301 15.06 -1.09 13.68
N PHE A 302 15.54 -2.27 13.26
CA PHE A 302 16.96 -2.48 12.91
C PHE A 302 17.29 -2.22 11.44
N ASN A 303 16.27 -2.07 10.60
CA ASN A 303 16.39 -1.86 9.15
C ASN A 303 15.45 -0.74 8.67
N PRO A 304 15.47 0.46 9.28
CA PRO A 304 14.51 1.52 8.97
C PRO A 304 14.62 2.01 7.53
N GLU A 305 15.80 1.94 6.93
CA GLU A 305 16.07 2.31 5.52
C GLU A 305 15.38 1.42 4.48
N MET A 306 14.85 0.27 4.92
CA MET A 306 14.14 -0.69 4.06
C MET A 306 12.62 -0.44 4.04
N LEU A 307 12.12 0.49 4.86
CA LEU A 307 10.69 0.80 4.98
C LEU A 307 10.34 2.08 4.25
N HIS A 308 9.41 2.00 3.31
CA HIS A 308 8.74 3.17 2.74
C HIS A 308 7.52 3.53 3.60
N GLN A 309 7.47 4.72 4.19
CA GLN A 309 6.30 5.11 4.98
C GLN A 309 5.12 5.49 4.07
N LEU A 310 4.02 4.72 4.13
CA LEU A 310 2.75 5.14 3.50
C LEU A 310 2.05 6.22 4.32
N GLU A 311 1.21 6.99 3.63
CA GLU A 311 0.27 7.90 4.27
C GLU A 311 -0.75 7.13 5.12
N CYS A 312 -1.18 7.70 6.25
CA CYS A 312 -2.18 7.08 7.14
C CYS A 312 -3.56 6.86 6.47
N SER A 313 -3.83 7.54 5.35
CA SER A 313 -5.06 7.39 4.54
C SER A 313 -5.16 6.00 3.90
N TRP A 314 -4.03 5.33 3.68
CA TRP A 314 -3.96 3.98 3.11
C TRP A 314 -4.00 2.85 4.15
N ASN A 315 -4.29 3.18 5.40
CA ASN A 315 -4.61 2.23 6.46
C ASN A 315 -5.44 2.93 7.55
N PHE A 316 -6.56 3.52 7.11
CA PHE A 316 -7.42 4.36 7.93
C PHE A 316 -8.24 3.51 8.90
N LYS A 317 -7.87 3.55 10.18
CA LYS A 317 -8.51 2.78 11.26
C LYS A 317 -9.51 3.60 12.05
N ASN A 318 -10.33 2.90 12.82
CA ASN A 318 -11.40 3.49 13.62
C ASN A 318 -10.95 4.53 14.64
N ASN A 319 -9.72 4.47 15.17
CA ASN A 319 -9.22 5.49 16.11
C ASN A 319 -9.31 6.93 15.57
N PHE A 320 -9.24 7.12 14.24
CA PHE A 320 -9.37 8.45 13.61
C PHE A 320 -10.79 9.01 13.66
N CYS A 321 -11.78 8.21 14.08
CA CYS A 321 -13.17 8.61 14.19
C CYS A 321 -13.72 8.49 15.62
N ILE A 322 -12.86 8.25 16.63
CA ILE A 322 -13.27 8.13 18.05
C ILE A 322 -13.24 9.49 18.77
N ASP A 323 -12.24 10.33 18.50
CA ASP A 323 -12.10 11.67 19.10
C ASP A 323 -11.29 12.64 18.22
N ASP A 324 -11.23 13.92 18.61
CA ASP A 324 -10.47 14.98 17.91
C ASP A 324 -8.94 14.89 18.15
N GLY A 325 -8.48 14.06 19.08
CA GLY A 325 -7.07 13.93 19.42
C GLY A 325 -6.26 13.13 18.40
N ASN A 326 -6.94 12.38 17.54
CA ASN A 326 -6.33 11.39 16.65
C ASN A 326 -6.67 11.70 15.19
N ILE A 327 -5.83 12.50 14.53
CA ILE A 327 -6.09 12.99 13.19
C ILE A 327 -5.14 12.34 12.19
N CYS A 328 -5.71 11.78 11.11
CA CYS A 328 -4.95 11.46 9.90
C CYS A 328 -5.03 12.64 8.93
N LYS A 329 -4.02 13.53 8.93
CA LYS A 329 -4.01 14.74 8.10
C LYS A 329 -4.22 14.45 6.61
N HIS A 330 -3.53 13.43 6.08
CA HIS A 330 -3.68 13.01 4.69
C HIS A 330 -5.10 12.58 4.33
N ALA A 331 -5.85 11.98 5.26
CA ALA A 331 -7.23 11.62 5.03
C ALA A 331 -8.17 12.84 5.13
N GLU A 332 -7.88 13.82 5.97
CA GLU A 332 -8.64 15.10 6.00
C GLU A 332 -8.46 15.90 4.70
N GLU A 333 -7.28 15.81 4.08
CA GLU A 333 -6.97 16.51 2.83
C GLU A 333 -7.48 15.77 1.59
N ASN A 334 -7.33 14.44 1.55
CA ASN A 334 -7.53 13.65 0.33
C ASN A 334 -8.52 12.50 0.49
N GLY A 335 -9.13 12.31 1.66
CA GLY A 335 -9.94 11.13 1.98
C GLY A 335 -9.10 9.86 2.25
N ALA A 336 -9.73 8.90 2.92
CA ALA A 336 -9.16 7.56 3.13
C ALA A 336 -9.17 6.76 1.81
N GLY A 337 -8.11 6.00 1.56
CA GLY A 337 -8.01 5.09 0.42
C GLY A 337 -8.24 3.62 0.77
N ALA A 338 -7.85 3.23 1.99
CA ALA A 338 -8.13 1.90 2.52
C ALA A 338 -8.59 2.02 3.97
N VAL A 339 -9.81 1.55 4.23
CA VAL A 339 -10.46 1.60 5.54
C VAL A 339 -10.26 0.25 6.23
N HIS A 340 -9.55 0.25 7.35
CA HIS A 340 -9.20 -0.96 8.08
C HIS A 340 -10.14 -1.16 9.27
N GLY A 341 -10.95 -2.21 9.20
CA GLY A 341 -11.92 -2.68 10.19
C GLY A 341 -11.35 -3.27 11.48
N ILE A 342 -10.13 -2.85 11.85
CA ILE A 342 -9.40 -3.31 13.03
C ILE A 342 -10.25 -3.19 14.30
N THR A 343 -9.98 -4.04 15.30
CA THR A 343 -10.75 -4.10 16.56
C THR A 343 -12.25 -4.39 16.35
N SER A 344 -12.59 -5.09 15.26
CA SER A 344 -13.99 -5.39 14.86
C SER A 344 -14.80 -4.15 14.48
N ALA A 345 -14.18 -3.10 13.94
CA ALA A 345 -14.88 -1.85 13.59
C ALA A 345 -15.98 -2.01 12.52
N PHE A 346 -15.96 -3.10 11.74
CA PHE A 346 -17.06 -3.43 10.82
C PHE A 346 -18.28 -4.07 11.50
N PHE A 347 -18.20 -4.37 12.80
CA PHE A 347 -19.25 -5.07 13.53
C PHE A 347 -19.67 -4.28 14.77
N GLY A 348 -20.97 -4.33 15.09
CA GLY A 348 -21.56 -3.55 16.17
C GLY A 348 -21.70 -2.06 15.84
N ASP A 349 -22.16 -1.28 16.81
CA ASP A 349 -22.58 0.12 16.59
C ASP A 349 -21.58 1.14 17.14
N VAL A 350 -20.40 0.69 17.60
CA VAL A 350 -19.33 1.57 18.11
C VAL A 350 -18.74 2.42 16.98
N ASN A 351 -18.60 1.84 15.77
CA ASN A 351 -18.00 2.49 14.61
C ASN A 351 -19.01 2.48 13.44
N PRO A 352 -20.11 3.24 13.54
CA PRO A 352 -21.25 3.12 12.61
C PRO A 352 -20.86 3.42 11.16
N THR A 353 -19.91 4.34 10.94
CA THR A 353 -19.40 4.68 9.61
C THR A 353 -18.64 3.51 8.97
N PHE A 354 -17.78 2.83 9.73
CA PHE A 354 -16.99 1.69 9.25
C PHE A 354 -17.90 0.51 8.91
N ARG A 355 -18.85 0.20 9.80
CA ARG A 355 -19.86 -0.82 9.57
C ARG A 355 -20.73 -0.51 8.36
N ALA A 356 -21.20 0.74 8.21
CA ALA A 356 -22.02 1.14 7.08
C ALA A 356 -21.29 0.95 5.74
N LEU A 357 -20.00 1.31 5.68
CA LEU A 357 -19.18 1.11 4.48
C LEU A 357 -19.03 -0.37 4.15
N TYR A 358 -18.64 -1.18 5.14
CA TYR A 358 -18.47 -2.63 4.96
C TYR A 358 -19.77 -3.31 4.50
N GLU A 359 -20.89 -3.03 5.16
CA GLU A 359 -22.19 -3.61 4.80
C GLU A 359 -22.63 -3.19 3.38
N ALA A 360 -22.35 -1.95 2.96
CA ALA A 360 -22.68 -1.51 1.60
C ALA A 360 -21.96 -2.34 0.53
N PHE A 361 -20.65 -2.57 0.67
CA PHE A 361 -19.90 -3.44 -0.24
C PHE A 361 -20.28 -4.92 -0.10
N LEU A 362 -20.58 -5.39 1.12
CA LEU A 362 -21.01 -6.76 1.36
C LEU A 362 -22.31 -7.06 0.60
N MET A 363 -23.27 -6.13 0.62
CA MET A 363 -24.58 -6.27 -0.04
C MET A 363 -24.56 -5.93 -1.53
N TYR A 364 -23.61 -5.12 -2.00
CA TYR A 364 -23.48 -4.75 -3.41
C TYR A 364 -23.24 -5.98 -4.30
N ASN A 365 -24.01 -6.11 -5.40
CA ASN A 365 -24.01 -7.29 -6.25
C ASN A 365 -23.69 -6.97 -7.72
N TRP A 366 -22.70 -6.10 -7.94
CA TRP A 366 -22.22 -5.73 -9.28
C TRP A 366 -23.24 -4.97 -10.15
N ASP A 367 -24.23 -4.33 -9.54
CA ASP A 367 -25.20 -3.49 -10.24
C ASP A 367 -24.53 -2.27 -10.91
N GLU A 368 -24.94 -1.93 -12.13
CA GLU A 368 -24.32 -0.85 -12.92
C GLU A 368 -24.42 0.53 -12.25
N ASP A 369 -25.55 0.83 -11.61
CA ASP A 369 -25.71 2.09 -10.87
C ASP A 369 -25.09 2.00 -9.48
N LEU A 370 -23.80 2.34 -9.40
CA LEU A 370 -23.03 2.41 -8.17
C LEU A 370 -23.53 3.48 -7.20
N HIS A 371 -24.19 4.54 -7.68
CA HIS A 371 -24.75 5.53 -6.78
C HIS A 371 -25.93 4.95 -6.02
N GLU A 372 -26.89 4.38 -6.74
CA GLU A 372 -28.10 3.78 -6.15
C GLU A 372 -27.76 2.54 -5.31
N ASN A 373 -26.82 1.69 -5.76
CA ASN A 373 -26.63 0.35 -5.18
C ASN A 373 -25.41 0.23 -4.25
N LEU A 374 -24.55 1.25 -4.15
CA LEU A 374 -23.40 1.27 -3.24
C LEU A 374 -23.33 2.55 -2.39
N MET A 375 -23.31 3.72 -3.03
CA MET A 375 -23.15 5.00 -2.31
C MET A 375 -24.36 5.34 -1.44
N ASP A 376 -25.58 5.24 -1.98
CA ASP A 376 -26.80 5.56 -1.24
C ASP A 376 -27.04 4.58 -0.07
N PRO A 377 -26.86 3.26 -0.21
CA PRO A 377 -26.87 2.32 0.91
C PRO A 377 -25.88 2.70 2.01
N PHE A 378 -24.65 3.10 1.64
CA PHE A 378 -23.66 3.58 2.59
C PHE A 378 -24.13 4.85 3.32
N ARG A 379 -24.52 5.90 2.59
CA ARG A 379 -24.99 7.17 3.16
C ARG A 379 -26.20 6.97 4.08
N ASN A 380 -27.18 6.21 3.62
CA ASN A 380 -28.40 5.92 4.38
C ASN A 380 -28.10 5.08 5.62
N ALA A 381 -27.15 4.15 5.57
CA ALA A 381 -26.70 3.39 6.73
C ALA A 381 -26.00 4.28 7.77
N VAL A 382 -25.13 5.20 7.35
CA VAL A 382 -24.50 6.18 8.25
C VAL A 382 -25.55 7.06 8.92
N GLN A 383 -26.50 7.60 8.17
CA GLN A 383 -27.57 8.45 8.74
C GLN A 383 -28.43 7.70 9.75
N ARG A 384 -28.82 6.46 9.45
CA ARG A 384 -29.66 5.65 10.34
C ARG A 384 -28.96 5.23 11.63
N ARG A 385 -27.67 4.86 11.57
CA ARG A 385 -26.95 4.27 12.71
C ARG A 385 -26.06 5.24 13.47
N GLY A 386 -25.54 6.24 12.77
CA GLY A 386 -24.49 7.11 13.25
C GLY A 386 -24.96 8.50 13.67
N SER A 387 -26.24 8.85 13.47
CA SER A 387 -26.74 10.20 13.79
C SER A 387 -26.39 10.59 15.23
N GLY A 388 -25.71 11.73 15.40
CA GLY A 388 -25.26 12.23 16.70
C GLY A 388 -23.94 11.65 17.23
N THR A 389 -23.33 10.67 16.56
CA THR A 389 -22.01 10.14 16.93
C THR A 389 -20.88 10.93 16.30
N TYR A 390 -19.73 11.05 16.98
CA TYR A 390 -18.56 11.71 16.43
C TYR A 390 -18.02 10.98 15.18
N CYS A 391 -17.98 9.64 15.18
CA CYS A 391 -17.51 8.90 14.00
C CYS A 391 -18.37 9.16 12.75
N ALA A 392 -19.67 9.46 12.91
CA ALA A 392 -20.53 9.83 11.79
C ALA A 392 -20.24 11.23 11.25
N THR A 393 -19.69 12.17 12.04
CA THR A 393 -19.29 13.48 11.51
C THR A 393 -18.12 13.37 10.54
N LYS A 394 -17.30 12.32 10.70
CA LYS A 394 -16.14 12.00 9.86
C LYS A 394 -16.47 11.16 8.62
N TYR A 395 -17.74 10.88 8.33
CA TYR A 395 -18.11 9.98 7.22
C TYR A 395 -17.63 10.45 5.85
N LYS A 396 -17.52 11.77 5.63
CA LYS A 396 -17.05 12.35 4.37
C LYS A 396 -15.63 11.93 4.00
N LEU A 397 -14.78 11.65 5.00
CA LEU A 397 -13.44 11.13 4.78
C LEU A 397 -13.44 9.79 4.02
N LEU A 398 -14.56 9.05 4.08
CA LEU A 398 -14.76 7.78 3.40
C LEU A 398 -15.67 7.94 2.18
N ALA A 399 -16.70 8.80 2.26
CA ALA A 399 -17.68 9.00 1.20
C ALA A 399 -17.12 9.76 -0.01
N ASP A 400 -16.33 10.81 0.22
CA ASP A 400 -15.79 11.65 -0.85
C ASP A 400 -14.84 10.86 -1.77
N PRO A 401 -13.83 10.12 -1.26
CA PRO A 401 -12.99 9.29 -2.14
C PRO A 401 -13.75 8.14 -2.81
N LEU A 402 -14.76 7.57 -2.15
CA LEU A 402 -15.62 6.55 -2.74
C LEU A 402 -16.42 7.13 -3.92
N GLU A 403 -16.97 8.33 -3.78
CA GLU A 403 -17.68 9.04 -4.85
C GLU A 403 -16.79 9.28 -6.07
N GLU A 404 -15.53 9.69 -5.85
CA GLU A 404 -14.55 9.86 -6.92
C GLU A 404 -14.23 8.54 -7.63
N SER A 405 -14.11 7.46 -6.87
CA SER A 405 -13.86 6.13 -7.42
C SER A 405 -15.06 5.62 -8.23
N ILE A 406 -16.28 5.88 -7.78
CA ILE A 406 -17.50 5.56 -8.52
C ILE A 406 -17.53 6.27 -9.88
N LYS A 407 -17.19 7.56 -9.92
CA LYS A 407 -17.16 8.35 -11.18
C LYS A 407 -16.13 7.84 -12.19
N SER A 408 -15.09 7.15 -11.72
CA SER A 408 -14.01 6.62 -12.55
C SER A 408 -14.04 5.09 -12.69
N ALA A 409 -15.07 4.43 -12.14
CA ALA A 409 -15.24 3.00 -12.23
C ALA A 409 -15.53 2.59 -13.68
N ASN A 410 -14.90 1.50 -14.10
CA ASN A 410 -15.10 0.91 -15.42
C ASN A 410 -15.89 -0.39 -15.23
N LEU A 411 -17.23 -0.28 -15.30
CA LEU A 411 -18.18 -1.39 -15.13
C LEU A 411 -18.61 -1.99 -16.47
#